data_AF-A0AAN9YV88-F1
#
_entry.id   AF-A0AAN9YV88-F1
#
_cell.length_a   1.000
_cell.length_b   1.000
_cell.length_c   1.000
_cell.angle_alpha   90.00
_cell.angle_beta   90.00
_cell.angle_gamma   90.00
#
_symmetry.space_group_name_H-M   'P 1'
#
loop_
_entity.id
_entity.type
_entity.pdbx_description
1 polymer ?
#
loop_
_entity_poly.entity_id
_entity_poly.type
_entity_poly.pdbx_seq_one_letter_code
_entity_poly.pdbx_strand_id
1 'polypeptide(L)'
;MLYQRNMSGLPYAGIQHSRHPFNIRAQIKANWCSLLIGCFMFVLGMSLLFWNEGRAIHSTRSLEEAMNTVISLPFALSPKEENNGHLVHLTGPLSVAEPLTEVEYGIVVSAVRLKRRVQMYQWVEEEIQSREYEQNEYPFARYTYTTEYRDKLIDSNKFYQRAGHHNPTEFPLKSIIYVSEEVNVGYFALGPELKAKFNNFILVTSDERPERRDIKMHSGLYYHCQDVWTPEVGDIRVQFSYAGKAGEVVTVVGMQVGSTIRPYKTSSGKEVLILCDGAMSVEEIFLQEHAQNLWTTWIFRGLGWIIMYQGATCFTQILCALFGRYSMLHEVLILGFGSVSVAVSLSGALLIFAFAWIWYRPFFGFVVASVAVLPIVYGSLKLYIQDYYDNNYRRLHTH
;
A
#
# COMPACT_ATOMS: atom_id res chain seq x y z
N MET A 1 -69.24 -2.68 29.96
CA MET A 1 -68.14 -3.40 29.26
C MET A 1 -66.85 -2.98 29.94
N LEU A 2 -66.31 -3.84 30.82
CA LEU A 2 -65.06 -4.59 30.62
C LEU A 2 -63.83 -3.65 30.61
N TYR A 3 -62.79 -3.77 31.45
CA TYR A 3 -62.48 -4.63 32.59
C TYR A 3 -61.22 -3.98 33.23
N GLN A 4 -61.31 -3.50 34.47
CA GLN A 4 -60.13 -3.22 35.30
C GLN A 4 -59.55 -4.57 35.74
N ARG A 5 -58.23 -4.76 35.61
CA ARG A 5 -57.53 -5.88 36.26
C ARG A 5 -56.28 -5.36 36.98
N ASN A 6 -56.42 -5.19 38.28
CA ASN A 6 -55.31 -5.29 39.23
C ASN A 6 -54.56 -6.61 39.01
N MET A 7 -53.23 -6.60 39.07
CA MET A 7 -52.46 -7.65 39.76
C MET A 7 -51.15 -7.06 40.29
N SER A 8 -51.17 -6.85 41.60
CA SER A 8 -50.04 -6.86 42.51
C SER A 8 -49.26 -8.18 42.45
N GLY A 9 -47.93 -8.09 42.55
CA GLY A 9 -47.06 -9.17 42.99
C GLY A 9 -46.20 -9.79 41.90
N LEU A 10 -44.87 -9.55 41.97
CA LEU A 10 -43.79 -10.55 41.98
C LEU A 10 -42.43 -9.80 42.07
N PRO A 11 -41.37 -10.44 42.60
CA PRO A 11 -40.50 -9.83 43.60
C PRO A 11 -39.31 -9.09 43.00
N TYR A 12 -38.81 -8.10 43.77
CA TYR A 12 -37.45 -7.59 43.66
C TYR A 12 -36.45 -8.76 43.84
N ALA A 13 -36.07 -9.39 42.73
CA ALA A 13 -34.92 -10.27 42.69
C ALA A 13 -33.68 -9.39 42.85
N GLY A 14 -33.19 -9.31 44.09
CA GLY A 14 -31.87 -8.75 44.36
C GLY A 14 -30.85 -9.45 43.46
N ILE A 15 -30.31 -8.71 42.51
CA ILE A 15 -29.11 -9.11 41.78
C ILE A 15 -28.01 -9.14 42.83
N GLN A 16 -27.82 -10.32 43.44
CA GLN A 16 -26.60 -10.60 44.16
C GLN A 16 -25.47 -10.45 43.13
N HIS A 17 -24.77 -9.33 43.17
CA HIS A 17 -23.42 -9.24 42.65
C HIS A 17 -22.59 -10.22 43.47
N SER A 18 -22.58 -11.47 43.05
CA SER A 18 -21.56 -12.44 43.43
C SER A 18 -20.24 -11.86 42.96
N ARG A 19 -19.58 -11.13 43.86
CA ARG A 19 -18.16 -10.78 43.76
C ARG A 19 -17.38 -12.08 43.89
N HIS A 20 -17.43 -12.92 42.85
CA HIS A 20 -16.43 -13.97 42.71
C HIS A 20 -15.07 -13.27 42.66
N PRO A 21 -14.09 -13.64 43.50
CA PRO A 21 -12.77 -13.06 43.44
C PRO A 21 -12.21 -13.39 42.05
N PHE A 22 -12.08 -12.34 41.25
CA PHE A 22 -11.71 -12.43 39.85
C PHE A 22 -10.27 -12.95 39.75
N ASN A 23 -10.12 -14.24 39.42
CA ASN A 23 -8.82 -14.90 39.45
C ASN A 23 -8.13 -14.77 38.09
N ILE A 24 -7.24 -13.78 37.96
CA ILE A 24 -6.47 -13.48 36.73
C ILE A 24 -5.76 -14.74 36.20
N ARG A 25 -5.24 -15.60 37.09
CA ARG A 25 -4.57 -16.85 36.70
C ARG A 25 -5.50 -17.84 36.02
N ALA A 26 -6.77 -17.89 36.41
CA ALA A 26 -7.77 -18.77 35.80
C ALA A 26 -8.14 -18.28 34.39
N GLN A 27 -8.26 -16.97 34.19
CA GLN A 27 -8.55 -16.40 32.88
C GLN A 27 -7.38 -16.51 31.90
N ILE A 28 -6.14 -16.32 32.37
CA ILE A 28 -4.96 -16.56 31.54
C ILE A 28 -4.90 -18.01 31.06
N LYS A 29 -5.21 -18.99 31.94
CA LYS A 29 -5.26 -20.40 31.55
C LYS A 29 -6.40 -20.71 30.58
N ALA A 30 -7.57 -20.08 30.74
CA ALA A 30 -8.69 -20.28 29.83
C ALA A 30 -8.44 -19.68 28.43
N ASN A 31 -7.74 -18.54 28.36
CA ASN A 31 -7.59 -17.74 27.15
C ASN A 31 -6.15 -17.63 26.65
N TRP A 32 -5.29 -18.61 26.97
CA TRP A 32 -3.86 -18.54 26.66
C TRP A 32 -3.57 -18.43 25.16
N CYS A 33 -4.34 -19.13 24.32
CA CYS A 33 -4.18 -19.11 22.87
C CYS A 33 -4.52 -17.73 22.28
N SER A 34 -5.66 -17.14 22.68
CA SER A 34 -6.02 -15.79 22.23
C SER A 34 -5.07 -14.73 22.75
N LEU A 35 -4.50 -14.91 23.96
CA LEU A 35 -3.47 -14.03 24.50
C LEU A 35 -2.17 -14.07 23.67
N LEU A 36 -1.72 -15.27 23.26
CA LEU A 36 -0.54 -15.40 22.41
C LEU A 36 -0.75 -14.75 21.05
N ILE A 37 -1.90 -15.02 20.41
CA ILE A 37 -2.25 -14.42 19.11
C ILE A 37 -2.34 -12.89 19.25
N GLY A 38 -3.01 -12.40 20.30
CA GLY A 38 -3.14 -10.97 20.58
C GLY A 38 -1.79 -10.29 20.78
N CYS A 39 -0.87 -10.92 21.51
CA CYS A 39 0.49 -10.42 21.74
C CYS A 39 1.29 -10.34 20.44
N PHE A 40 1.24 -11.40 19.65
CA PHE A 40 1.86 -11.42 18.34
C PHE A 40 1.33 -10.29 17.45
N MET A 41 0.00 -10.14 17.34
CA MET A 41 -0.61 -9.07 16.54
C MET A 41 -0.24 -7.68 17.06
N PHE A 42 -0.24 -7.48 18.37
CA PHE A 42 0.09 -6.19 18.97
C PHE A 42 1.55 -5.81 18.65
N VAL A 43 2.50 -6.72 18.85
CA VAL A 43 3.92 -6.50 18.51
C VAL A 43 4.13 -6.30 17.02
N LEU A 44 3.43 -7.06 16.17
CA LEU A 44 3.48 -6.90 14.72
C LEU A 44 3.00 -5.50 14.30
N GLY A 45 1.86 -5.05 14.84
CA GLY A 45 1.32 -3.72 14.59
C GLY A 45 2.27 -2.61 15.05
N MET A 46 2.84 -2.73 16.25
CA MET A 46 3.84 -1.77 16.74
C MET A 46 5.08 -1.70 15.84
N SER A 47 5.59 -2.86 15.41
CA SER A 47 6.77 -2.94 14.53
C SER A 47 6.50 -2.33 13.16
N LEU A 48 5.31 -2.59 12.59
CA LEU A 48 4.85 -1.99 11.33
C LEU A 48 4.77 -0.46 11.45
N LEU A 49 4.14 0.05 12.52
CA LEU A 49 4.03 1.50 12.76
C LEU A 49 5.40 2.14 12.94
N PHE A 50 6.28 1.56 13.76
CA PHE A 50 7.63 2.10 13.99
C PHE A 50 8.45 2.16 12.69
N TRP A 51 8.45 1.09 11.91
CA TRP A 51 9.10 1.07 10.59
C TRP A 51 8.51 2.11 9.64
N ASN A 52 7.18 2.23 9.61
CA ASN A 52 6.48 3.21 8.79
C ASN A 52 6.83 4.66 9.17
N GLU A 53 6.88 4.97 10.46
CA GLU A 53 7.26 6.32 10.93
C GLU A 53 8.71 6.64 10.59
N GLY A 54 9.63 5.69 10.77
CA GLY A 54 11.02 5.85 10.36
C GLY A 54 11.12 6.19 8.87
N ARG A 55 10.46 5.40 8.01
CA ARG A 55 10.37 5.65 6.57
C ARG A 55 9.79 7.04 6.25
N ALA A 56 8.73 7.45 6.95
CA ALA A 56 8.10 8.76 6.74
C ALA A 56 9.03 9.92 7.11
N ILE A 57 9.78 9.81 8.20
CA ILE A 57 10.78 10.80 8.63
C ILE A 57 11.93 10.87 7.63
N HIS A 58 12.51 9.73 7.24
CA HIS A 58 13.55 9.68 6.22
C HIS A 58 13.06 10.34 4.92
N SER A 59 11.85 10.02 4.46
CA SER A 59 11.28 10.62 3.25
C SER A 59 11.10 12.14 3.37
N THR A 60 10.57 12.62 4.49
CA THR A 60 10.33 14.06 4.72
C THR A 60 11.65 14.83 4.73
N ARG A 61 12.66 14.34 5.45
CA ARG A 61 13.98 14.96 5.50
C ARG A 61 14.68 14.98 4.14
N SER A 62 14.54 13.90 3.38
CA SER A 62 15.12 13.80 2.02
C SER A 62 14.52 14.82 1.07
N LEU A 63 13.19 14.97 1.11
CA LEU A 63 12.48 15.93 0.26
C LEU A 63 12.78 17.37 0.66
N GLU A 64 12.87 17.66 1.95
CA GLU A 64 13.24 18.99 2.45
C GLU A 64 14.69 19.36 2.06
N GLU A 65 15.63 18.42 2.19
CA GLU A 65 17.02 18.59 1.72
C GLU A 65 17.05 18.85 0.20
N ALA A 66 16.33 18.05 -0.57
CA ALA A 66 16.28 18.18 -2.02
C ALA A 66 15.65 19.52 -2.45
N MET A 67 14.54 19.93 -1.84
CA MET A 67 13.89 21.20 -2.14
C MET A 67 14.78 22.41 -1.83
N ASN A 68 15.59 22.34 -0.76
CA ASN A 68 16.50 23.43 -0.39
C ASN A 68 17.79 23.48 -1.23
N THR A 69 18.11 22.41 -1.96
CA THR A 69 19.36 22.29 -2.74
C THR A 69 19.15 22.28 -4.25
N VAL A 70 17.90 22.12 -4.71
CA VAL A 70 17.58 22.02 -6.14
C VAL A 70 17.84 23.34 -6.86
N ILE A 71 18.51 23.25 -8.00
CA ILE A 71 18.79 24.38 -8.89
C ILE A 71 17.92 24.20 -10.14
N SER A 72 16.97 25.12 -10.36
CA SER A 72 16.15 25.12 -11.56
C SER A 72 16.95 25.66 -12.74
N LEU A 73 17.12 24.84 -13.77
CA LEU A 73 17.89 25.19 -14.97
C LEU A 73 16.93 25.49 -16.13
N PRO A 74 17.13 26.62 -16.84
CA PRO A 74 16.41 26.87 -18.09
C PRO A 74 16.73 25.80 -19.13
N PHE A 75 15.75 25.42 -19.94
CA PHE A 75 15.87 24.38 -20.97
C PHE A 75 17.07 24.57 -21.92
N ALA A 76 17.36 25.82 -22.30
CA ALA A 76 18.40 26.15 -23.26
C ALA A 76 19.82 26.20 -22.67
N LEU A 77 19.99 25.96 -21.36
CA LEU A 77 21.30 26.09 -20.71
C LEU A 77 22.12 24.81 -20.91
N SER A 78 23.35 24.96 -21.39
CA SER A 78 24.33 23.87 -21.44
C SER A 78 24.77 23.45 -20.03
N PRO A 79 25.17 22.19 -19.80
CA PRO A 79 25.68 21.74 -18.52
C PRO A 79 26.88 22.57 -18.08
N LYS A 80 26.81 23.14 -16.88
CA LYS A 80 27.92 23.86 -16.25
C LYS A 80 28.63 22.95 -15.26
N GLU A 81 29.96 22.99 -15.24
CA GLU A 81 30.74 22.20 -14.28
C GLU A 81 30.41 22.53 -12.82
N GLU A 82 30.04 23.78 -12.54
CA GLU A 82 29.62 24.28 -11.23
C GLU A 82 28.39 23.53 -10.66
N ASN A 83 27.54 22.97 -11.53
CA ASN A 83 26.34 22.24 -11.11
C ASN A 83 26.61 20.74 -10.91
N ASN A 84 27.81 20.23 -11.23
CA ASN A 84 28.12 18.81 -11.06
C ASN A 84 28.06 18.42 -9.58
N GLY A 85 27.34 17.33 -9.28
CA GLY A 85 27.08 16.87 -7.91
C GLY A 85 25.89 17.57 -7.24
N HIS A 86 25.32 18.61 -7.85
CA HIS A 86 24.14 19.29 -7.35
C HIS A 86 22.85 18.72 -7.94
N LEU A 87 21.77 18.85 -7.18
CA LEU A 87 20.43 18.50 -7.62
C LEU A 87 19.93 19.58 -8.58
N VAL A 88 19.49 19.19 -9.76
CA VAL A 88 18.99 20.09 -10.79
C VAL A 88 17.55 19.75 -11.16
N HIS A 89 16.77 20.79 -11.47
CA HIS A 89 15.44 20.68 -12.05
C HIS A 89 15.49 21.13 -13.50
N LEU A 90 14.95 20.28 -14.39
CA LEU A 90 14.95 20.47 -15.83
C LEU A 90 13.55 20.23 -16.36
N THR A 91 13.10 21.06 -17.28
CA THR A 91 11.82 20.87 -17.97
C THR A 91 12.00 21.09 -19.46
N GLY A 92 11.49 20.17 -20.28
CA GLY A 92 11.56 20.31 -21.72
C GLY A 92 11.10 19.09 -22.50
N PRO A 93 11.00 19.21 -23.83
CA PRO A 93 10.68 18.09 -24.70
C PRO A 93 11.79 17.03 -24.67
N LEU A 94 11.38 15.76 -24.70
CA LEU A 94 12.26 14.63 -24.88
C LEU A 94 12.85 14.62 -26.29
N SER A 95 14.16 14.48 -26.39
CA SER A 95 14.87 14.15 -27.61
C SER A 95 15.37 12.72 -27.54
N VAL A 96 15.06 11.93 -28.56
CA VAL A 96 15.50 10.53 -28.68
C VAL A 96 16.31 10.44 -29.96
N ALA A 97 17.57 10.01 -29.87
CA ALA A 97 18.49 10.03 -31.02
C ALA A 97 18.07 9.02 -32.10
N GLU A 98 17.86 7.77 -31.70
CA GLU A 98 17.46 6.68 -32.60
C GLU A 98 16.08 6.13 -32.23
N PRO A 99 15.19 5.88 -33.21
CA PRO A 99 13.91 5.25 -32.96
C PRO A 99 14.09 3.78 -32.56
N LEU A 100 13.27 3.30 -31.63
CA LEU A 100 13.18 1.88 -31.30
C LEU A 100 12.40 1.15 -32.39
N THR A 101 12.96 0.06 -32.91
CA THR A 101 12.40 -0.67 -34.05
C THR A 101 12.19 -2.16 -33.76
N GLU A 102 11.13 -2.71 -34.33
CA GLU A 102 10.82 -4.15 -34.38
C GLU A 102 10.45 -4.49 -35.83
N VAL A 103 11.48 -4.75 -36.63
CA VAL A 103 11.40 -4.87 -38.09
C VAL A 103 10.40 -5.94 -38.53
N GLU A 104 10.35 -7.08 -37.84
CA GLU A 104 9.42 -8.17 -38.16
C GLU A 104 7.94 -7.74 -38.09
N TYR A 105 7.64 -6.67 -37.37
CA TYR A 105 6.30 -6.14 -37.15
C TYR A 105 6.08 -4.76 -37.78
N GLY A 106 7.08 -4.22 -38.49
CA GLY A 106 7.01 -2.87 -39.08
C GLY A 106 6.88 -1.75 -38.02
N ILE A 107 7.29 -2.00 -36.77
CA ILE A 107 7.17 -1.00 -35.70
C ILE A 107 8.42 -0.12 -35.69
N VAL A 108 8.20 1.19 -35.80
CA VAL A 108 9.24 2.23 -35.66
C VAL A 108 8.69 3.33 -34.76
N VAL A 109 9.26 3.50 -33.57
CA VAL A 109 8.77 4.48 -32.58
C VAL A 109 9.94 5.23 -31.94
N SER A 110 9.96 6.56 -32.12
CA SER A 110 10.84 7.45 -31.37
C SER A 110 10.30 7.65 -29.95
N ALA A 111 10.75 6.83 -29.00
CA ALA A 111 10.37 6.90 -27.59
C ALA A 111 11.48 6.39 -26.67
N VAL A 112 11.38 6.71 -25.37
CA VAL A 112 12.34 6.24 -24.34
C VAL A 112 12.28 4.73 -24.19
N ARG A 113 11.08 4.14 -24.20
CA ARG A 113 10.87 2.69 -24.06
C ARG A 113 9.85 2.17 -25.05
N LEU A 114 10.09 0.96 -25.55
CA LEU A 114 9.16 0.18 -26.36
C LEU A 114 8.99 -1.20 -25.70
N LYS A 115 7.75 -1.58 -25.42
CA LYS A 115 7.39 -2.84 -24.79
C LYS A 115 6.68 -3.74 -25.80
N ARG A 116 7.28 -4.90 -26.06
CA ARG A 116 6.64 -6.04 -26.73
C ARG A 116 6.03 -6.96 -25.69
N ARG A 117 4.71 -7.06 -25.66
CA ARG A 117 3.96 -7.99 -24.82
C ARG A 117 3.47 -9.16 -25.66
N VAL A 118 3.90 -10.35 -25.32
CA VAL A 118 3.51 -11.61 -25.98
C VAL A 118 2.59 -12.39 -25.06
N GLN A 119 1.48 -12.86 -25.61
CA GLN A 119 0.51 -13.71 -24.93
C GLN A 119 0.26 -14.95 -25.76
N MET A 120 0.12 -16.10 -25.09
CA MET A 120 -0.14 -17.37 -25.75
C MET A 120 -1.53 -17.87 -25.36
N TYR A 121 -2.28 -18.33 -26.37
CA TYR A 121 -3.57 -18.96 -26.19
C TYR A 121 -3.37 -20.34 -25.56
N GLN A 122 -3.92 -20.53 -24.37
CA GLN A 122 -3.67 -21.69 -23.52
C GLN A 122 -4.94 -22.07 -22.76
N TRP A 123 -5.04 -23.34 -22.37
CA TRP A 123 -6.01 -23.80 -21.39
C TRP A 123 -5.73 -23.16 -20.02
N VAL A 124 -6.82 -22.77 -19.36
CA VAL A 124 -6.89 -22.24 -18.01
C VAL A 124 -7.86 -23.10 -17.23
N GLU A 125 -7.42 -23.59 -16.07
CA GLU A 125 -8.29 -24.27 -15.10
C GLU A 125 -8.77 -23.26 -14.06
N GLU A 126 -10.07 -23.11 -13.92
CA GLU A 126 -10.72 -22.28 -12.91
C GLU A 126 -11.46 -23.17 -11.90
N GLU A 127 -11.10 -23.03 -10.62
CA GLU A 127 -11.77 -23.71 -9.52
C GLU A 127 -13.02 -22.93 -9.08
N ILE A 128 -14.18 -23.55 -9.25
CA ILE A 128 -15.46 -23.05 -8.76
C ILE A 128 -15.75 -23.73 -7.42
N GLN A 129 -15.61 -22.97 -6.34
CA GLN A 129 -16.06 -23.40 -5.01
C GLN A 129 -17.58 -23.23 -4.91
N SER A 130 -18.31 -24.33 -4.69
CA SER A 130 -19.74 -24.23 -4.38
C SER A 130 -19.90 -23.58 -2.98
N ARG A 131 -20.72 -22.53 -2.90
CA ARG A 131 -21.06 -21.86 -1.63
C ARG A 131 -22.35 -22.40 -0.99
N GLU A 132 -22.96 -23.40 -1.61
CA GLU A 132 -24.20 -23.98 -1.11
C GLU A 132 -23.88 -25.12 -0.15
N TYR A 133 -24.10 -24.84 1.13
CA TYR A 133 -24.23 -25.85 2.16
C TYR A 133 -25.60 -26.50 2.01
N GLU A 134 -25.74 -27.45 1.08
CA GLU A 134 -26.84 -28.40 1.22
C GLU A 134 -26.59 -29.28 2.45
N GLN A 135 -27.62 -29.37 3.27
CA GLN A 135 -27.64 -29.99 4.59
C GLN A 135 -27.35 -31.49 4.46
N ASN A 136 -26.06 -31.86 4.39
CA ASN A 136 -25.41 -33.19 4.42
C ASN A 136 -24.44 -33.52 3.26
N GLU A 137 -24.04 -32.56 2.41
CA GLU A 137 -23.01 -32.81 1.37
C GLU A 137 -21.66 -32.14 1.67
N TYR A 138 -20.57 -32.86 1.43
CA TYR A 138 -19.21 -32.34 1.54
C TYR A 138 -18.95 -31.33 0.40
N PRO A 139 -18.19 -30.25 0.62
CA PRO A 139 -17.83 -29.33 -0.45
C PRO A 139 -17.02 -30.09 -1.51
N PHE A 140 -17.54 -30.17 -2.74
CA PHE A 140 -16.77 -30.65 -3.89
C PHE A 140 -16.34 -29.45 -4.73
N ALA A 141 -15.03 -29.35 -5.01
CA ALA A 141 -14.50 -28.36 -5.95
C ALA A 141 -14.87 -28.79 -7.37
N ARG A 142 -15.49 -27.89 -8.15
CA ARG A 142 -15.75 -28.12 -9.58
C ARG A 142 -14.75 -27.32 -10.39
N TYR A 143 -14.07 -27.95 -11.33
CA TYR A 143 -13.12 -27.29 -12.23
C TYR A 143 -13.78 -27.00 -13.57
N THR A 144 -13.55 -25.80 -14.11
CA THR A 144 -13.93 -25.40 -15.46
C THR A 144 -12.68 -25.12 -16.26
N TYR A 145 -12.66 -25.54 -17.53
CA TYR A 145 -11.54 -25.33 -18.43
C TYR A 145 -11.95 -24.37 -19.55
N THR A 146 -11.23 -23.27 -19.67
CA THR A 146 -11.42 -22.27 -20.72
C THR A 146 -10.11 -22.03 -21.45
N THR A 147 -10.16 -21.57 -22.70
CA THR A 147 -8.97 -21.21 -23.46
C THR A 147 -8.84 -19.69 -23.56
N GLU A 148 -7.71 -19.16 -23.10
CA GLU A 148 -7.46 -17.73 -23.00
C GLU A 148 -6.03 -17.36 -23.35
N TYR A 149 -5.85 -16.11 -23.78
CA TYR A 149 -4.52 -15.54 -23.97
C TYR A 149 -3.91 -15.13 -22.62
N ARG A 150 -2.80 -15.77 -22.23
CA ARG A 150 -2.10 -15.51 -20.98
C ARG A 150 -0.66 -15.06 -21.23
N ASP A 151 -0.17 -14.15 -20.38
CA ASP A 151 1.21 -13.61 -20.45
C ASP A 151 2.28 -14.59 -19.93
N LYS A 152 1.86 -15.63 -19.21
CA LYS A 152 2.73 -16.62 -18.56
C LYS A 152 2.33 -18.03 -18.98
N LEU A 153 3.28 -18.95 -18.90
CA LEU A 153 3.04 -20.36 -19.15
C LEU A 153 2.16 -20.93 -18.04
N ILE A 154 1.15 -21.69 -18.42
CA ILE A 154 0.34 -22.47 -17.50
C ILE A 154 0.73 -23.93 -17.64
N ASP A 155 1.32 -24.47 -16.58
CA ASP A 155 1.71 -25.87 -16.51
C ASP A 155 0.47 -26.76 -16.40
N SER A 156 -0.01 -27.26 -17.54
CA SER A 156 -1.18 -28.12 -17.63
C SER A 156 -0.99 -29.48 -16.93
N ASN A 157 0.23 -29.86 -16.55
CA ASN A 157 0.44 -31.06 -15.73
C ASN A 157 -0.16 -30.93 -14.33
N LYS A 158 -0.45 -29.71 -13.89
CA LYS A 158 -1.08 -29.44 -12.59
C LYS A 158 -2.59 -29.45 -12.65
N PHE A 159 -3.19 -29.55 -13.83
CA PHE A 159 -4.63 -29.64 -13.97
C PHE A 159 -5.19 -30.92 -13.35
N TYR A 160 -6.36 -30.80 -12.74
CA TYR A 160 -7.16 -31.88 -12.21
C TYR A 160 -7.52 -32.88 -13.31
N GLN A 161 -7.98 -32.38 -14.47
CA GLN A 161 -8.28 -33.17 -15.67
C GLN A 161 -7.34 -32.78 -16.81
N ARG A 162 -6.26 -33.56 -16.97
CA ARG A 162 -5.24 -33.33 -18.00
C ARG A 162 -5.67 -33.75 -19.40
N ALA A 163 -6.48 -34.81 -19.50
CA ALA A 163 -6.90 -35.36 -20.77
C ALA A 163 -7.67 -34.30 -21.59
N GLY A 164 -7.13 -33.93 -22.75
CA GLY A 164 -7.71 -32.90 -23.62
C GLY A 164 -7.22 -31.47 -23.39
N HIS A 165 -6.51 -31.19 -22.28
CA HIS A 165 -6.12 -29.84 -21.87
C HIS A 165 -4.60 -29.67 -21.79
N HIS A 166 -3.90 -29.93 -22.90
CA HIS A 166 -2.44 -29.82 -22.94
C HIS A 166 -2.00 -28.42 -23.40
N ASN A 167 -1.12 -27.78 -22.64
CA ASN A 167 -0.50 -26.50 -22.99
C ASN A 167 0.96 -26.70 -23.45
N PRO A 168 1.49 -25.80 -24.29
CA PRO A 168 2.91 -25.76 -24.61
C PRO A 168 3.77 -25.50 -23.37
N THR A 169 5.00 -25.99 -23.39
CA THR A 169 5.95 -25.85 -22.29
C THR A 169 6.85 -24.62 -22.39
N GLU A 170 6.80 -23.90 -23.51
CA GLU A 170 7.60 -22.70 -23.75
C GLU A 170 6.89 -21.69 -24.65
N PHE A 171 7.30 -20.42 -24.56
CA PHE A 171 6.88 -19.38 -25.50
C PHE A 171 7.84 -19.37 -26.69
N PRO A 172 7.34 -19.42 -27.95
CA PRO A 172 8.19 -19.27 -29.12
C PRO A 172 8.76 -17.86 -29.26
N LEU A 173 8.12 -16.85 -28.65
CA LEU A 173 8.54 -15.46 -28.65
C LEU A 173 8.45 -14.85 -27.24
N LYS A 174 9.49 -14.10 -26.84
CA LYS A 174 9.56 -13.50 -25.50
C LYS A 174 9.04 -12.07 -25.46
N SER A 175 8.36 -11.73 -24.37
CA SER A 175 8.06 -10.34 -24.01
C SER A 175 9.35 -9.61 -23.62
N ILE A 176 9.59 -8.43 -24.18
CA ILE A 176 10.81 -7.63 -23.99
C ILE A 176 10.45 -6.15 -23.87
N ILE A 177 11.24 -5.41 -23.10
CA ILE A 177 11.20 -3.94 -23.09
C ILE A 177 12.54 -3.44 -23.61
N TYR A 178 12.50 -2.76 -24.75
CA TYR A 178 13.62 -2.02 -25.31
C TYR A 178 13.67 -0.64 -24.68
N VAL A 179 14.88 -0.15 -24.46
CA VAL A 179 15.16 1.18 -23.89
C VAL A 179 16.09 1.88 -24.85
N SER A 180 15.76 3.10 -25.25
CA SER A 180 16.63 3.88 -26.13
C SER A 180 17.95 4.19 -25.43
N GLU A 181 19.05 4.13 -26.18
CA GLU A 181 20.41 4.35 -25.65
C GLU A 181 20.57 5.81 -25.23
N GLU A 182 20.27 6.73 -26.14
CA GLU A 182 20.43 8.16 -25.96
C GLU A 182 19.08 8.88 -25.92
N VAL A 183 18.74 9.36 -24.72
CA VAL A 183 17.53 10.13 -24.46
C VAL A 183 17.95 11.38 -23.70
N ASN A 184 17.57 12.54 -24.21
CA ASN A 184 17.97 13.84 -23.68
C ASN A 184 16.76 14.71 -23.36
N VAL A 185 16.91 15.58 -22.38
CA VAL A 185 16.07 16.78 -22.18
C VAL A 185 16.99 17.98 -22.32
N GLY A 186 16.87 18.70 -23.44
CA GLY A 186 17.83 19.73 -23.81
C GLY A 186 19.23 19.13 -23.99
N TYR A 187 20.22 19.67 -23.29
CA TYR A 187 21.61 19.20 -23.33
C TYR A 187 21.94 18.11 -22.29
N PHE A 188 20.94 17.62 -21.56
CA PHE A 188 21.13 16.65 -20.48
C PHE A 188 20.63 15.26 -20.88
N ALA A 189 21.52 14.28 -20.83
CA ALA A 189 21.20 12.87 -21.04
C ALA A 189 20.54 12.24 -19.81
N LEU A 190 19.55 11.37 -20.04
CA LEU A 190 18.84 10.66 -18.98
C LEU A 190 19.55 9.36 -18.64
N GLY A 191 19.94 9.20 -17.36
CA GLY A 191 20.51 7.96 -16.85
C GLY A 191 19.53 6.76 -16.93
N PRO A 192 20.05 5.52 -16.84
CA PRO A 192 19.23 4.31 -16.97
C PRO A 192 18.12 4.21 -15.90
N GLU A 193 18.38 4.67 -14.68
CA GLU A 193 17.41 4.68 -13.58
C GLU A 193 16.24 5.62 -13.86
N LEU A 194 16.51 6.73 -14.56
CA LEU A 194 15.48 7.69 -14.95
C LEU A 194 14.69 7.17 -16.14
N LYS A 195 15.36 6.58 -17.14
CA LYS A 195 14.70 5.89 -18.27
C LYS A 195 13.76 4.79 -17.77
N ALA A 196 14.11 4.07 -16.70
CA ALA A 196 13.27 3.05 -16.10
C ALA A 196 11.97 3.58 -15.44
N LYS A 197 11.88 4.89 -15.14
CA LYS A 197 10.68 5.52 -14.55
C LYS A 197 9.56 5.76 -15.57
N PHE A 198 9.84 5.72 -16.86
CA PHE A 198 8.84 5.79 -17.92
C PHE A 198 8.00 4.51 -17.94
N ASN A 199 6.91 4.47 -17.19
CA ASN A 199 6.04 3.30 -17.03
C ASN A 199 4.61 3.52 -17.54
N ASN A 200 4.29 4.73 -18.00
CA ASN A 200 3.02 5.04 -18.66
C ASN A 200 3.07 4.58 -20.12
N PHE A 201 2.69 3.32 -20.35
CA PHE A 201 2.74 2.71 -21.68
C PHE A 201 1.46 2.98 -22.47
N ILE A 202 1.62 3.60 -23.64
CA ILE A 202 0.56 3.89 -24.61
C ILE A 202 0.66 2.88 -25.75
N LEU A 203 -0.47 2.37 -26.23
CA LEU A 203 -0.50 1.38 -27.31
C LEU A 203 0.03 1.98 -28.62
N VAL A 204 0.84 1.20 -29.34
CA VAL A 204 1.24 1.55 -30.70
C VAL A 204 0.07 1.23 -31.62
N THR A 205 -0.50 2.27 -32.23
CA THR A 205 -1.46 2.12 -33.32
C THR A 205 -0.71 2.30 -34.64
N SER A 206 -0.47 1.19 -35.35
CA SER A 206 -0.04 1.21 -36.74
C SER A 206 -1.15 0.60 -37.58
N ASP A 207 -1.31 1.06 -38.81
CA ASP A 207 -2.12 0.40 -39.83
C ASP A 207 -1.24 -0.31 -40.88
N GLU A 208 0.08 -0.21 -40.72
CA GLU A 208 1.06 -0.83 -41.61
C GLU A 208 1.14 -2.33 -41.32
N ARG A 209 0.83 -3.14 -42.34
CA ARG A 209 0.92 -4.59 -42.22
C ARG A 209 2.39 -5.02 -42.26
N PRO A 210 2.78 -6.00 -41.43
CA PRO A 210 4.09 -6.63 -41.53
C PRO A 210 4.34 -7.20 -42.93
N GLU A 211 5.58 -7.14 -43.40
CA GLU A 211 5.97 -7.76 -44.68
C GLU A 211 5.84 -9.30 -44.64
N ARG A 212 6.03 -9.87 -43.45
CA ARG A 212 5.89 -11.29 -43.16
C ARG A 212 4.44 -11.74 -43.25
N ARG A 213 4.16 -12.62 -44.23
CA ARG A 213 2.81 -13.15 -44.51
C ARG A 213 2.26 -14.06 -43.41
N ASP A 214 3.13 -14.64 -42.59
CA ASP A 214 2.75 -15.49 -41.46
C ASP A 214 2.24 -14.69 -40.25
N ILE A 215 2.49 -13.37 -40.21
CA ILE A 215 2.00 -12.49 -39.16
C ILE A 215 0.72 -11.80 -39.63
N LYS A 216 -0.37 -12.08 -38.93
CA LYS A 216 -1.67 -11.45 -39.20
C LYS A 216 -1.88 -10.26 -38.30
N MET A 217 -2.45 -9.20 -38.83
CA MET A 217 -2.75 -8.00 -38.06
C MET A 217 -4.26 -7.80 -37.96
N HIS A 218 -4.75 -7.66 -36.74
CA HIS A 218 -6.16 -7.36 -36.47
C HIS A 218 -6.27 -6.45 -35.23
N SER A 219 -6.97 -5.32 -35.36
CA SER A 219 -7.23 -4.37 -34.26
C SER A 219 -5.97 -3.91 -33.51
N GLY A 220 -4.87 -3.65 -34.24
CA GLY A 220 -3.58 -3.21 -33.66
C GLY A 220 -2.79 -4.30 -32.92
N LEU A 221 -3.24 -5.56 -33.00
CA LEU A 221 -2.54 -6.73 -32.46
C LEU A 221 -1.98 -7.57 -33.62
N TYR A 222 -0.85 -8.22 -33.35
CA TYR A 222 -0.18 -9.12 -34.29
C TYR A 222 -0.35 -10.55 -33.83
N TYR A 223 -0.75 -11.45 -34.72
CA TYR A 223 -1.06 -12.84 -34.43
C TYR A 223 -0.18 -13.76 -35.24
N HIS A 224 0.37 -14.78 -34.57
CA HIS A 224 0.99 -15.92 -35.21
C HIS A 224 0.04 -17.10 -35.01
N CYS A 225 -0.88 -17.26 -35.96
CA CYS A 225 -1.94 -18.27 -35.92
C CYS A 225 -2.44 -18.62 -37.33
N GLN A 226 -3.12 -19.76 -37.46
CA GLN A 226 -3.76 -20.16 -38.73
C GLN A 226 -5.08 -19.43 -39.01
N ASP A 227 -5.82 -19.02 -37.98
CA ASP A 227 -7.00 -18.16 -38.09
C ASP A 227 -7.09 -17.28 -36.83
N VAL A 228 -7.41 -16.00 -36.99
CA VAL A 228 -7.56 -15.05 -35.89
C VAL A 228 -8.87 -15.29 -35.14
N TRP A 229 -9.91 -15.79 -35.83
CA TRP A 229 -11.24 -16.00 -35.27
C TRP A 229 -11.40 -17.35 -34.57
N THR A 230 -10.57 -18.33 -34.92
CA THR A 230 -10.52 -19.65 -34.29
C THR A 230 -9.10 -19.95 -33.81
N PRO A 231 -8.64 -19.30 -32.72
CA PRO A 231 -7.29 -19.53 -32.19
C PRO A 231 -7.14 -20.94 -31.60
N GLU A 232 -5.97 -21.53 -31.80
CA GLU A 232 -5.58 -22.83 -31.28
C GLU A 232 -4.58 -22.70 -30.13
N VAL A 233 -4.52 -23.72 -29.27
CA VAL A 233 -3.60 -23.71 -28.14
C VAL A 233 -2.16 -23.69 -28.65
N GLY A 234 -1.40 -22.68 -28.20
CA GLY A 234 -0.05 -22.39 -28.67
C GLY A 234 0.05 -21.20 -29.63
N ASP A 235 -1.07 -20.73 -30.17
CA ASP A 235 -1.10 -19.48 -30.94
C ASP A 235 -0.67 -18.30 -30.07
N ILE A 236 0.11 -17.39 -30.64
CA ILE A 236 0.56 -16.19 -29.93
C ILE A 236 -0.04 -14.93 -30.52
N ARG A 237 -0.36 -13.99 -29.64
CA ARG A 237 -0.63 -12.60 -30.00
C ARG A 237 0.39 -11.68 -29.37
N VAL A 238 0.75 -10.63 -30.09
CA VAL A 238 1.78 -9.67 -29.75
C VAL A 238 1.17 -8.28 -29.77
N GLN A 239 1.44 -7.51 -28.71
CA GLN A 239 0.99 -6.14 -28.53
C GLN A 239 2.19 -5.25 -28.27
N PHE A 240 2.28 -4.13 -28.99
CA PHE A 240 3.32 -3.12 -28.78
C PHE A 240 2.77 -1.90 -28.06
N SER A 241 3.59 -1.36 -27.16
CA SER A 241 3.29 -0.12 -26.44
C SER A 241 4.57 0.64 -26.17
N TYR A 242 4.52 1.97 -26.14
CA TYR A 242 5.69 2.82 -25.91
C TYR A 242 5.47 3.74 -24.70
N ALA A 243 6.55 4.26 -24.12
CA ALA A 243 6.52 5.26 -23.06
C ALA A 243 7.57 6.34 -23.30
N GLY A 244 7.19 7.61 -23.07
CA GLY A 244 8.04 8.78 -23.29
C GLY A 244 8.32 9.03 -24.77
N LYS A 245 7.32 9.49 -25.53
CA LYS A 245 7.48 9.80 -26.96
C LYS A 245 8.43 10.97 -27.16
N ALA A 246 9.23 10.94 -28.21
CA ALA A 246 10.02 12.10 -28.61
C ALA A 246 9.10 13.32 -28.81
N GLY A 247 9.52 14.46 -28.26
CA GLY A 247 8.75 15.71 -28.24
C GLY A 247 7.81 15.87 -27.02
N GLU A 248 7.52 14.81 -26.26
CA GLU A 248 6.74 14.95 -25.02
C GLU A 248 7.51 15.80 -24.00
N VAL A 249 6.82 16.79 -23.43
CA VAL A 249 7.40 17.64 -22.40
C VAL A 249 7.40 16.88 -21.09
N VAL A 250 8.57 16.78 -20.47
CA VAL A 250 8.74 16.17 -19.16
C VAL A 250 9.50 17.12 -18.25
N THR A 251 9.27 16.94 -16.96
CA THR A 251 10.06 17.56 -15.91
C THR A 251 10.84 16.50 -15.16
N VAL A 252 12.13 16.77 -14.92
CA VAL A 252 13.08 15.87 -14.29
C VAL A 252 13.75 16.58 -13.12
N VAL A 253 13.87 15.88 -11.99
CA VAL A 253 14.70 16.31 -10.86
C VAL A 253 15.70 15.21 -10.53
N GLY A 254 16.99 15.53 -10.55
CA GLY A 254 18.06 14.57 -10.28
C GLY A 254 19.43 15.24 -10.20
N MET A 255 20.46 14.48 -9.86
CA MET A 255 21.83 15.00 -9.73
C MET A 255 22.47 15.14 -11.11
N GLN A 256 23.10 16.29 -11.39
CA GLN A 256 23.92 16.46 -12.57
C GLN A 256 25.29 15.79 -12.38
N VAL A 257 25.69 14.93 -13.31
CA VAL A 257 27.04 14.35 -13.41
C VAL A 257 27.54 14.54 -14.83
N GLY A 258 28.33 15.59 -15.06
CA GLY A 258 28.69 16.03 -16.40
C GLY A 258 27.43 16.47 -17.16
N SER A 259 27.15 15.83 -18.29
CA SER A 259 25.92 16.03 -19.07
C SER A 259 24.80 15.04 -18.74
N THR A 260 24.96 14.16 -17.74
CA THR A 260 23.97 13.11 -17.44
C THR A 260 23.25 13.38 -16.12
N ILE A 261 21.95 13.10 -16.08
CA ILE A 261 21.15 13.12 -14.85
C ILE A 261 21.11 11.75 -14.20
N ARG A 262 21.45 11.68 -12.91
CA ARG A 262 21.53 10.46 -12.10
C ARG A 262 20.78 10.60 -10.77
N PRO A 263 20.52 9.49 -10.06
CA PRO A 263 19.97 9.56 -8.71
C PRO A 263 20.84 10.40 -7.76
N TYR A 264 20.21 11.31 -7.01
CA TYR A 264 20.87 12.04 -5.93
C TYR A 264 20.65 11.32 -4.60
N LYS A 265 21.71 10.99 -3.85
CA LYS A 265 21.58 10.36 -2.54
C LYS A 265 21.59 11.42 -1.44
N THR A 266 20.50 11.53 -0.70
CA THR A 266 20.38 12.51 0.40
C THR A 266 21.13 12.05 1.65
N SER A 267 21.36 12.97 2.58
CA SER A 267 21.98 12.68 3.89
C SER A 267 21.22 11.63 4.72
N SER A 268 19.90 11.54 4.52
CA SER A 268 19.00 10.55 5.11
C SER A 268 19.06 9.17 4.45
N GLY A 269 19.82 9.01 3.37
CA GLY A 269 20.05 7.74 2.65
C GLY A 269 19.02 7.40 1.58
N LYS A 270 18.01 8.25 1.34
CA LYS A 270 17.02 8.05 0.27
C LYS A 270 17.54 8.64 -1.04
N GLU A 271 17.24 7.98 -2.14
CA GLU A 271 17.55 8.51 -3.47
C GLU A 271 16.41 9.41 -3.98
N VAL A 272 16.80 10.57 -4.49
CA VAL A 272 15.92 11.55 -5.15
C VAL A 272 16.22 11.50 -6.64
N LEU A 273 15.24 10.98 -7.37
CA LEU A 273 15.20 10.98 -8.82
C LEU A 273 13.72 10.99 -9.22
N ILE A 274 13.25 12.12 -9.71
CA ILE A 274 11.83 12.35 -9.98
C ILE A 274 11.65 12.57 -11.47
N LEU A 275 10.65 11.88 -12.03
CA LEU A 275 10.18 12.05 -13.40
C LEU A 275 8.71 12.45 -13.32
N CYS A 276 8.38 13.48 -14.07
CA CYS A 276 7.07 14.08 -14.10
C CYS A 276 6.64 14.29 -15.56
N ASP A 277 5.42 13.87 -15.88
CA ASP A 277 4.83 14.14 -17.18
C ASP A 277 4.36 15.60 -17.22
N GLY A 278 4.66 16.30 -18.32
CA GLY A 278 4.34 17.73 -18.47
C GLY A 278 5.35 18.67 -17.82
N ALA A 279 5.07 19.97 -17.94
CA ALA A 279 5.88 21.02 -17.34
C ALA A 279 5.37 21.33 -15.93
N MET A 280 6.22 21.11 -14.92
CA MET A 280 5.91 21.41 -13.53
C MET A 280 7.01 22.23 -12.87
N SER A 281 6.62 23.12 -11.96
CA SER A 281 7.56 23.87 -11.12
C SER A 281 8.17 22.97 -10.05
N VAL A 282 9.26 23.42 -9.44
CA VAL A 282 9.87 22.72 -8.31
C VAL A 282 8.85 22.54 -7.18
N GLU A 283 8.12 23.61 -6.83
CA GLU A 283 7.14 23.60 -5.77
C GLU A 283 6.02 22.59 -6.04
N GLU A 284 5.50 22.54 -7.27
CA GLU A 284 4.45 21.59 -7.67
C GLU A 284 4.90 20.13 -7.54
N ILE A 285 6.13 19.82 -7.96
CA ILE A 285 6.70 18.48 -7.86
C ILE A 285 6.82 18.05 -6.40
N PHE A 286 7.41 18.89 -5.55
CA PHE A 286 7.61 18.56 -4.15
C PHE A 286 6.27 18.48 -3.40
N LEU A 287 5.27 19.31 -3.74
CA LEU A 287 3.91 19.19 -3.21
C LEU A 287 3.27 17.84 -3.58
N GLN A 288 3.39 17.42 -4.83
CA GLN A 288 2.90 16.12 -5.30
C GLN A 288 3.60 14.96 -4.58
N GLU A 289 4.93 15.01 -4.47
CA GLU A 289 5.72 13.99 -3.76
C GLU A 289 5.38 13.93 -2.27
N HIS A 290 5.14 15.06 -1.63
CA HIS A 290 4.66 15.10 -0.24
C HIS A 290 3.27 14.45 -0.11
N ALA A 291 2.34 14.75 -1.03
CA ALA A 291 1.00 14.17 -1.02
C ALA A 291 1.02 12.64 -1.19
N GLN A 292 1.83 12.10 -2.11
CA GLN A 292 1.96 10.65 -2.30
C GLN A 292 2.60 9.94 -1.10
N ASN A 293 3.62 10.55 -0.51
CA ASN A 293 4.26 10.02 0.70
C ASN A 293 3.31 10.08 1.90
N LEU A 294 2.47 11.11 1.99
CA LEU A 294 1.45 11.26 3.02
C LEU A 294 0.43 10.12 2.93
N TRP A 295 -0.17 9.86 1.76
CA TRP A 295 -1.12 8.77 1.58
C TRP A 295 -0.57 7.40 1.97
N THR A 296 0.64 7.08 1.52
CA THR A 296 1.29 5.81 1.87
C THR A 296 1.47 5.69 3.39
N THR A 297 1.88 6.78 4.04
CA THR A 297 2.05 6.83 5.50
C THR A 297 0.74 6.61 6.24
N TRP A 298 -0.35 7.27 5.81
CA TRP A 298 -1.68 7.10 6.41
C TRP A 298 -2.24 5.69 6.23
N ILE A 299 -2.04 5.06 5.07
CA ILE A 299 -2.48 3.67 4.83
C ILE A 299 -1.80 2.71 5.80
N PHE A 300 -0.47 2.78 5.93
CA PHE A 300 0.25 1.92 6.88
C PHE A 300 -0.05 2.27 8.35
N ARG A 301 -0.33 3.53 8.67
CA ARG A 301 -0.81 3.93 10.01
C ARG A 301 -2.15 3.29 10.33
N GLY A 302 -3.11 3.39 9.41
CA GLY A 302 -4.42 2.76 9.54
C GLY A 302 -4.31 1.25 9.69
N LEU A 303 -3.54 0.60 8.82
CA LEU A 303 -3.32 -0.85 8.87
C LEU A 303 -2.65 -1.29 10.18
N GLY A 304 -1.58 -0.61 10.59
CA GLY A 304 -0.87 -0.94 11.83
C GLY A 304 -1.74 -0.73 13.07
N TRP A 305 -2.53 0.34 13.10
CA TRP A 305 -3.51 0.56 14.16
C TRP A 305 -4.60 -0.52 14.18
N ILE A 306 -5.14 -0.95 13.04
CA ILE A 306 -6.14 -2.02 12.96
C ILE A 306 -5.56 -3.34 13.51
N ILE A 307 -4.31 -3.67 13.18
CA ILE A 307 -3.64 -4.87 13.71
C ILE A 307 -3.46 -4.76 15.23
N MET A 308 -3.03 -3.59 15.74
CA MET A 308 -2.93 -3.34 17.19
C MET A 308 -4.29 -3.41 17.89
N TYR A 309 -5.34 -2.86 17.26
CA TYR A 309 -6.71 -2.93 17.76
C TYR A 309 -7.18 -4.37 17.86
N GLN A 310 -6.99 -5.18 16.81
CA GLN A 310 -7.35 -6.59 16.84
C GLN A 310 -6.56 -7.35 17.92
N GLY A 311 -5.27 -7.06 18.09
CA GLY A 311 -4.48 -7.58 19.21
C GLY A 311 -5.04 -7.18 20.58
N ALA A 312 -5.41 -5.90 20.75
CA ALA A 312 -6.03 -5.40 21.97
C ALA A 312 -7.40 -6.03 22.25
N THR A 313 -8.19 -6.35 21.21
CA THR A 313 -9.47 -7.05 21.40
C THR A 313 -9.30 -8.44 21.99
N CYS A 314 -8.25 -9.16 21.60
CA CYS A 314 -7.90 -10.46 22.21
C CYS A 314 -7.53 -10.33 23.69
N PHE A 315 -7.09 -9.15 24.13
CA PHE A 315 -6.78 -8.85 25.52
C PHE A 315 -7.97 -8.33 26.33
N THR A 316 -9.10 -7.99 25.71
CA THR A 316 -10.20 -7.25 26.35
C THR A 316 -10.62 -7.87 27.68
N GLN A 317 -10.72 -9.20 27.78
CA GLN A 317 -11.13 -9.85 29.03
C GLN A 317 -10.11 -9.67 30.16
N ILE A 318 -8.81 -9.73 29.84
CA ILE A 318 -7.71 -9.50 30.80
C ILE A 318 -7.55 -8.01 31.11
N LEU A 319 -7.72 -7.13 30.12
CA LEU A 319 -7.75 -5.68 30.35
C LEU A 319 -8.93 -5.33 31.27
N CYS A 320 -10.13 -5.86 31.00
CA CYS A 320 -11.28 -5.73 31.87
C CYS A 320 -11.08 -6.35 33.25
N ALA A 321 -10.26 -7.40 33.38
CA ALA A 321 -9.88 -7.97 34.68
C ALA A 321 -8.99 -7.04 35.50
N LEU A 322 -7.93 -6.54 34.87
CA LEU A 322 -6.92 -5.69 35.49
C LEU A 322 -7.53 -4.34 35.87
N PHE A 323 -8.29 -3.77 34.95
CA PHE A 323 -8.91 -2.48 35.12
C PHE A 323 -10.31 -2.56 35.71
N GLY A 324 -11.00 -3.69 35.75
CA GLY A 324 -12.35 -3.83 36.33
C GLY A 324 -12.36 -3.72 37.85
N ARG A 325 -11.19 -3.74 38.48
CA ARG A 325 -10.97 -3.33 39.87
C ARG A 325 -11.05 -1.81 40.05
N TYR A 326 -10.95 -1.04 38.97
CA TYR A 326 -10.92 0.42 38.93
C TYR A 326 -12.08 0.94 38.06
N SER A 327 -12.83 1.96 38.49
CA SER A 327 -13.98 2.49 37.72
C SER A 327 -13.59 3.17 36.37
N MET A 328 -12.30 3.18 36.00
CA MET A 328 -11.79 3.82 34.76
C MET A 328 -12.35 3.21 33.48
N LEU A 329 -12.71 1.92 33.46
CA LEU A 329 -13.20 1.27 32.23
C LEU A 329 -14.57 1.79 31.80
N HIS A 330 -15.44 2.10 32.76
CA HIS A 330 -16.73 2.68 32.46
C HIS A 330 -16.55 4.08 31.86
N GLU A 331 -15.52 4.82 32.28
CA GLU A 331 -15.27 6.19 31.83
C GLU A 331 -14.61 6.29 30.47
N VAL A 332 -13.73 5.35 30.11
CA VAL A 332 -13.19 5.22 28.75
C VAL A 332 -14.31 4.92 27.74
N LEU A 333 -15.33 4.16 28.15
CA LEU A 333 -16.54 3.93 27.36
C LEU A 333 -17.41 5.21 27.25
N ILE A 334 -17.46 6.04 28.30
CA ILE A 334 -18.19 7.32 28.33
C ILE A 334 -17.51 8.39 27.46
N LEU A 335 -16.18 8.36 27.29
CA LEU A 335 -15.42 9.28 26.42
C LEU A 335 -15.67 9.06 24.91
N GLY A 336 -16.61 8.19 24.52
CA GLY A 336 -17.02 8.00 23.13
C GLY A 336 -16.21 6.99 22.32
N PHE A 337 -15.24 6.30 22.93
CA PHE A 337 -14.43 5.27 22.24
C PHE A 337 -15.16 3.95 21.98
N GLY A 338 -16.28 3.68 22.66
CA GLY A 338 -17.09 2.46 22.48
C GLY A 338 -16.44 1.14 22.93
N SER A 339 -15.11 1.07 23.07
CA SER A 339 -14.37 -0.09 23.59
C SER A 339 -13.00 0.30 24.17
N VAL A 340 -12.61 -0.37 25.27
CA VAL A 340 -11.29 -0.23 25.92
C VAL A 340 -10.15 -0.56 24.95
N SER A 341 -10.39 -1.50 24.04
CA SER A 341 -9.40 -1.95 23.04
C SER A 341 -9.09 -0.86 22.02
N VAL A 342 -10.08 -0.02 21.69
CA VAL A 342 -9.86 1.17 20.83
C VAL A 342 -8.98 2.17 21.55
N ALA A 343 -9.27 2.48 22.82
CA ALA A 343 -8.48 3.45 23.58
C ALA A 343 -7.02 2.99 23.74
N VAL A 344 -6.79 1.74 24.15
CA VAL A 344 -5.43 1.20 24.33
C VAL A 344 -4.65 1.15 23.01
N SER A 345 -5.27 0.68 21.93
CA SER A 345 -4.61 0.61 20.63
C SER A 345 -4.32 1.99 20.04
N LEU A 346 -5.24 2.95 20.18
CA LEU A 346 -5.06 4.32 19.72
C LEU A 346 -3.98 5.05 20.53
N SER A 347 -4.03 4.99 21.85
CA SER A 347 -2.98 5.55 22.72
C SER A 347 -1.62 4.94 22.41
N GLY A 348 -1.55 3.60 22.23
CA GLY A 348 -0.33 2.92 21.83
C GLY A 348 0.21 3.40 20.47
N ALA A 349 -0.64 3.52 19.46
CA ALA A 349 -0.26 4.01 18.15
C ALA A 349 0.23 5.47 18.20
N LEU A 350 -0.48 6.35 18.91
CA LEU A 350 -0.09 7.75 19.09
C LEU A 350 1.23 7.90 19.85
N LEU A 351 1.51 7.05 20.84
CA LEU A 351 2.80 7.06 21.55
C LEU A 351 3.95 6.65 20.62
N ILE A 352 3.75 5.67 19.74
CA ILE A 352 4.75 5.29 18.74
C ILE A 352 4.99 6.45 17.77
N PHE A 353 3.93 7.14 17.33
CA PHE A 353 4.06 8.32 16.49
C PHE A 353 4.81 9.43 17.21
N ALA A 354 4.45 9.73 18.46
CA ALA A 354 5.13 10.74 19.25
C ALA A 354 6.61 10.42 19.42
N PHE A 355 6.95 9.16 19.77
CA PHE A 355 8.32 8.72 19.96
C PHE A 355 9.16 8.81 18.68
N ALA A 356 8.59 8.46 17.53
CA ALA A 356 9.31 8.59 16.26
C ALA A 356 9.57 10.06 15.91
N TRP A 357 8.57 10.93 16.08
CA TRP A 357 8.64 12.32 15.65
C TRP A 357 9.35 13.26 16.65
N ILE A 358 9.51 12.88 17.92
CA ILE A 358 10.15 13.75 18.93
C ILE A 358 11.57 14.17 18.55
N TRP A 359 12.30 13.32 17.82
CA TRP A 359 13.68 13.58 17.41
C TRP A 359 13.79 14.52 16.20
N TYR A 360 12.77 14.56 15.34
CA TYR A 360 12.75 15.39 14.13
C TYR A 360 11.94 16.69 14.33
N ARG A 361 10.80 16.62 15.03
CA ARG A 361 9.93 17.76 15.38
C ARG A 361 9.46 17.64 16.84
N PRO A 362 10.30 18.05 17.82
CA PRO A 362 10.03 17.84 19.24
C PRO A 362 8.67 18.36 19.71
N PHE A 363 8.31 19.58 19.31
CA PHE A 363 7.03 20.19 19.70
C PHE A 363 5.83 19.35 19.25
N PHE A 364 5.83 18.89 17.98
CA PHE A 364 4.77 18.02 17.46
C PHE A 364 4.73 16.68 18.21
N GLY A 365 5.90 16.06 18.45
CA GLY A 365 6.00 14.83 19.22
C GLY A 365 5.41 14.95 20.62
N PHE A 366 5.74 16.02 21.35
CA PHE A 366 5.19 16.26 22.69
C PHE A 366 3.68 16.47 22.69
N VAL A 367 3.14 17.25 21.75
CA VAL A 367 1.69 17.46 21.63
C VAL A 367 0.97 16.13 21.38
N VAL A 368 1.49 15.30 20.46
CA VAL A 368 0.91 13.97 20.18
C VAL A 368 1.02 13.04 21.39
N ALA A 369 2.16 13.06 22.10
CA ALA A 369 2.33 12.28 23.33
C ALA A 369 1.31 12.68 24.40
N SER A 370 1.11 13.99 24.63
CA SER A 370 0.11 14.47 25.59
C SER A 370 -1.28 13.97 25.22
N VAL A 371 -1.68 14.11 23.95
CA VAL A 371 -2.97 13.61 23.45
C VAL A 371 -3.13 12.09 23.66
N ALA A 372 -2.06 11.32 23.47
CA ALA A 372 -2.09 9.87 23.64
C ALA A 372 -2.42 9.42 25.08
N VAL A 373 -1.98 10.17 26.09
CA VAL A 373 -2.15 9.81 27.51
C VAL A 373 -3.44 10.42 28.10
N LEU A 374 -4.04 11.44 27.46
CA LEU A 374 -5.26 12.10 27.95
C LEU A 374 -6.39 11.14 28.38
N PRO A 375 -6.76 10.09 27.62
CA PRO A 375 -7.83 9.18 28.03
C PRO A 375 -7.53 8.45 29.35
N ILE A 376 -6.26 8.12 29.58
CA ILE A 376 -5.78 7.40 30.77
C ILE A 376 -5.72 8.35 31.97
N VAL A 377 -5.19 9.56 31.78
CA VAL A 377 -5.09 10.57 32.85
C VAL A 377 -6.47 11.07 33.27
N TYR A 378 -7.38 11.27 32.32
CA TYR A 378 -8.74 11.71 32.63
C TYR A 378 -9.47 10.66 33.47
N GLY A 379 -9.41 9.38 33.07
CA GLY A 379 -9.98 8.29 33.86
C GLY A 379 -9.36 8.20 35.27
N SER A 380 -8.05 8.44 35.40
CA SER A 380 -7.39 8.34 36.70
C SER A 380 -7.71 9.48 37.66
N LEU A 381 -7.74 10.71 37.15
CA LEU A 381 -8.04 11.90 37.94
C LEU A 381 -9.48 11.86 38.47
N LYS A 382 -10.43 11.44 37.65
CA LYS A 382 -11.84 11.39 38.05
C LYS A 382 -12.10 10.31 39.10
N LEU A 383 -11.44 9.15 39.00
CA LEU A 383 -11.47 8.15 40.08
C LEU A 383 -10.90 8.67 41.39
N TYR A 384 -9.75 9.35 41.34
CA TYR A 384 -9.13 9.92 42.52
C TYR A 384 -10.08 10.92 43.22
N ILE A 385 -10.76 11.76 42.43
CA ILE A 385 -11.76 12.70 42.93
C ILE A 385 -12.94 11.95 43.57
N GLN A 386 -13.46 10.90 42.92
CA GLN A 386 -14.58 10.13 43.45
C GLN A 386 -14.22 9.40 44.75
N ASP A 387 -13.06 8.76 44.83
CA ASP A 387 -12.56 8.12 46.05
C ASP A 387 -12.32 9.15 47.17
N TYR A 388 -11.88 10.36 46.83
CA TYR A 388 -11.71 11.45 47.80
C TYR A 388 -13.04 11.88 48.43
N TYR A 389 -14.10 12.05 47.61
CA TYR A 389 -15.43 12.38 48.10
C TYR A 389 -16.05 11.25 48.92
N ASP A 390 -15.95 9.99 48.47
CA ASP A 390 -16.50 8.83 49.18
C ASP A 390 -15.83 8.62 50.55
N ASN A 391 -14.51 8.82 50.63
CA ASN A 391 -13.77 8.70 51.89
C ASN A 391 -14.10 9.84 52.87
N ASN A 392 -14.27 11.07 52.37
CA ASN A 392 -14.68 12.21 53.21
C ASN A 392 -16.11 12.05 53.70
N TYR A 393 -17.03 11.57 52.86
CA TYR A 393 -18.42 11.29 53.26
C TYR A 393 -18.48 10.20 54.35
N ARG A 394 -17.69 9.12 54.21
CA ARG A 394 -17.61 8.07 55.23
C ARG A 394 -17.07 8.58 56.57
N ARG A 395 -16.05 9.46 56.57
CA ARG A 395 -15.50 10.04 57.81
C ARG A 395 -16.50 10.94 58.55
N LEU A 396 -17.36 11.67 57.82
CA LEU A 396 -18.38 12.53 58.41
C LEU A 396 -19.56 11.75 59.03
N HIS A 397 -19.76 10.50 58.64
CA HIS A 397 -20.87 9.64 59.13
C HIS A 397 -20.43 8.53 60.10
N THR A 398 -19.16 8.48 60.48
CA THR A 398 -18.60 7.53 61.47
C THR A 398 -18.27 8.16 62.83
N HIS A 399 -18.73 9.39 63.09
CA HIS A 399 -18.61 10.05 64.39
C HIS A 399 -19.95 10.22 65.09
#